data_AF-A0A526TCK6-F1
#
_entry.id   AF-A0A526TCK6-F1
#
_cell.length_a   1.000
_cell.length_b   1.000
_cell.length_c   1.000
_cell.angle_alpha   90.00
_cell.angle_beta   90.00
_cell.angle_gamma   90.00
#
_symmetry.space_group_name_H-M   'P 1'
#
loop_
_entity.id
_entity.type
_entity.pdbx_description
1 polymer ?
#
loop_
_entity_poly.entity_id
_entity_poly.type
_entity_poly.pdbx_seq_one_letter_code
_entity_poly.pdbx_strand_id
1 'polypeptide(L)' 'ERGVAEGELPTDFDASAAATFFATVQHGMSIQARDGASHNALLATVAGAMAAWRTLAGGSAA' A
#
# COMPACT_ATOMS: atom_id res chain seq x y z
N GLU A 1 -6.24 -11.40 -3.90
CA GLU A 1 -7.05 -12.59 -4.25
C GLU A 1 -8.02 -13.00 -3.15
N ARG A 2 -7.57 -13.44 -1.96
CA ARG A 2 -8.49 -13.84 -0.88
C ARG A 2 -9.53 -12.77 -0.50
N GLY A 3 -9.12 -11.52 -0.31
CA GLY A 3 -10.07 -10.43 0.02
C GLY A 3 -11.14 -10.18 -1.06
N VAL A 4 -10.86 -10.51 -2.33
CA VAL A 4 -11.88 -10.48 -3.39
C VAL A 4 -12.82 -11.68 -3.24
N ALA A 5 -12.27 -12.87 -2.99
CA ALA A 5 -13.05 -14.09 -2.79
C ALA A 5 -13.97 -14.02 -1.54
N GLU A 6 -13.56 -13.31 -0.50
CA GLU A 6 -14.31 -13.09 0.74
C GLU A 6 -15.25 -11.87 0.67
N GLY A 7 -15.22 -11.12 -0.44
CA GLY A 7 -16.08 -9.94 -0.65
C GLY A 7 -15.66 -8.68 0.10
N GLU A 8 -14.44 -8.65 0.65
CA GLU A 8 -13.84 -7.47 1.30
C GLU A 8 -13.37 -6.42 0.29
N LEU A 9 -13.10 -6.85 -0.96
CA LEU A 9 -12.61 -6.02 -2.06
C LEU A 9 -13.49 -6.18 -3.31
N PRO A 10 -13.53 -5.18 -4.19
CA PRO A 10 -14.23 -5.26 -5.48
C PRO A 10 -13.78 -6.47 -6.32
N THR A 11 -14.69 -7.03 -7.11
CA THR A 11 -14.41 -8.18 -7.99
C THR A 11 -13.41 -7.87 -9.10
N ASP A 12 -13.30 -6.60 -9.49
CA ASP A 12 -12.36 -6.07 -10.47
C ASP A 12 -11.09 -5.47 -9.84
N PHE A 13 -10.89 -5.65 -8.54
CA PHE A 13 -9.70 -5.17 -7.85
C PHE A 13 -8.41 -5.79 -8.43
N ASP A 14 -7.52 -4.94 -8.93
CA ASP A 14 -6.20 -5.35 -9.42
C ASP A 14 -5.25 -5.65 -8.25
N ALA A 15 -5.36 -6.86 -7.71
CA ALA A 15 -4.52 -7.34 -6.62
C ALA A 15 -3.04 -7.39 -6.99
N SER A 16 -2.70 -7.59 -8.27
CA SER A 16 -1.31 -7.63 -8.72
C SER A 16 -0.68 -6.24 -8.64
N ALA A 17 -1.35 -5.23 -9.20
CA ALA A 17 -0.87 -3.85 -9.13
C ALA A 17 -0.75 -3.35 -7.68
N ALA A 18 -1.74 -3.64 -6.83
CA ALA A 18 -1.68 -3.28 -5.42
C ALA A 18 -0.51 -3.96 -4.69
N ALA A 19 -0.31 -5.27 -4.90
CA ALA A 19 0.81 -5.98 -4.31
C ALA A 19 2.17 -5.41 -4.76
N THR A 20 2.33 -5.13 -6.05
CA THR A 20 3.55 -4.52 -6.59
C THR A 20 3.82 -3.14 -5.96
N PHE A 21 2.78 -2.31 -5.81
CA PHE A 21 2.91 -1.00 -5.17
C PHE A 21 3.42 -1.11 -3.73
N PHE A 22 2.77 -1.92 -2.87
CA PHE A 22 3.17 -2.03 -1.47
C PHE A 22 4.52 -2.75 -1.29
N ALA A 23 4.84 -3.73 -2.13
CA ALA A 23 6.17 -4.33 -2.14
C ALA A 23 7.23 -3.27 -2.46
N THR A 24 6.98 -2.41 -3.45
CA THR A 24 7.90 -1.32 -3.83
C THR A 24 8.08 -0.32 -2.70
N VAL A 25 6.99 0.09 -2.04
CA VAL A 25 7.04 0.97 -0.86
C VAL A 25 7.88 0.34 0.25
N GLN A 26 7.64 -0.94 0.57
CA GLN A 26 8.36 -1.63 1.63
C GLN A 26 9.86 -1.79 1.31
N HIS A 27 10.20 -2.11 0.06
CA HIS A 27 11.59 -2.16 -0.38
C HIS A 27 12.27 -0.77 -0.27
N GLY A 28 11.61 0.29 -0.72
CA GLY A 28 12.11 1.67 -0.59
C GLY A 28 12.32 2.07 0.86
N MET A 29 11.37 1.75 1.75
CA MET A 29 11.50 1.99 3.19
C MET A 29 12.69 1.24 3.81
N SER A 30 12.96 0.01 3.35
CA SER A 30 14.12 -0.78 3.81
C SER A 30 15.45 -0.13 3.42
N ILE A 31 15.54 0.41 2.19
CA ILE A 31 16.71 1.17 1.72
C ILE A 31 16.88 2.42 2.57
N GLN A 32 15.83 3.21 2.74
CA GLN A 32 15.87 4.45 3.55
C GLN A 32 16.25 4.18 5.01
N ALA A 33 15.74 3.11 5.61
CA ALA A 33 16.11 2.70 6.97
C ALA A 33 17.60 2.36 7.08
N ARG A 34 18.14 1.63 6.10
CA ARG A 34 19.57 1.31 6.02
C ARG A 34 20.43 2.56 5.88
N ASP A 35 19.94 3.56 5.16
CA ASP A 35 20.62 4.84 4.95
C ASP A 35 20.46 5.82 6.14
N GLY A 36 19.78 5.41 7.21
CA GLY A 36 19.66 6.18 8.45
C GLY A 36 18.40 7.04 8.57
N ALA A 37 17.38 6.80 7.76
CA ALA A 37 16.08 7.47 7.92
C ALA A 37 15.49 7.20 9.31
N SER A 38 14.92 8.25 9.92
CA SER A 38 14.29 8.12 11.23
C SER A 38 13.01 7.27 11.16
N HIS A 39 12.64 6.66 12.28
CA HIS A 39 11.38 5.93 12.40
C HIS A 39 10.16 6.79 12.01
N ASN A 40 10.16 8.08 12.40
CA ASN A 40 9.07 9.00 12.04
C ASN A 40 9.00 9.24 10.52
N ALA A 41 10.15 9.36 9.85
CA ALA A 41 10.18 9.49 8.39
C ALA A 41 9.61 8.25 7.69
N LEU A 42 9.93 7.04 8.19
CA LEU A 42 9.38 5.80 7.66
C LEU A 42 7.86 5.69 7.92
N LEU A 43 7.39 6.13 9.08
CA LEU A 43 5.95 6.22 9.37
C LEU A 43 5.22 7.19 8.45
N ALA A 44 5.83 8.33 8.12
CA ALA A 44 5.27 9.27 7.16
C ALA A 44 5.16 8.65 5.76
N THR A 45 6.17 7.89 5.33
CA THR A 45 6.14 7.16 4.05
C THR A 45 5.00 6.16 3.97
N VAL A 46 4.83 5.30 4.99
CA VAL A 46 3.73 4.32 4.99
C VAL A 46 2.37 5.00 5.11
N ALA A 47 2.26 6.12 5.82
CA ALA A 47 1.01 6.89 5.87
C ALA A 47 0.58 7.37 4.48
N GLY A 48 1.52 7.83 3.65
CA GLY A 48 1.27 8.17 2.25
C GLY A 48 0.82 6.96 1.42
N ALA A 49 1.49 5.81 1.58
CA ALA A 49 1.11 4.57 0.91
C ALA A 49 -0.30 4.09 1.30
N MET A 50 -0.66 4.19 2.58
CA MET A 50 -2.00 3.85 3.06
C MET A 50 -3.06 4.84 2.58
N ALA A 51 -2.71 6.11 2.36
CA ALA A 51 -3.62 7.06 1.74
C ALA A 51 -3.93 6.69 0.27
N ALA A 52 -2.94 6.16 -0.46
CA ALA A 52 -3.11 5.67 -1.84
C ALA A 52 -3.99 4.42 -1.93
N TRP A 53 -4.13 3.65 -0.85
CA TRP A 53 -5.01 2.48 -0.79
C TRP A 53 -6.45 2.80 -1.21
N ARG A 54 -6.98 3.98 -0.83
CA ARG A 54 -8.34 4.39 -1.22
C ARG A 54 -8.53 4.42 -2.74
N THR A 55 -7.53 4.90 -3.46
CA THR A 55 -7.54 4.94 -4.93
C THR A 55 -7.37 3.54 -5.51
N LEU A 56 -6.46 2.73 -4.97
CA LEU A 56 -6.17 1.38 -5.47
C LEU A 56 -7.31 0.40 -5.23
N ALA A 57 -7.96 0.46 -4.08
CA ALA A 57 -9.04 -0.44 -3.68
C ALA A 57 -10.42 0.00 -4.20
N GLY A 58 -10.49 1.05 -5.03
CA GLY A 58 -11.76 1.53 -5.57
C GLY A 58 -12.72 2.06 -4.50
N GLY A 59 -12.18 2.50 -3.35
CA GLY A 59 -12.96 3.11 -2.28
C GLY A 59 -13.48 4.46 -2.76
N SER A 60 -14.62 4.44 -3.47
CA SER A 60 -15.39 5.66 -3.72
C SER A 60 -15.70 6.25 -2.36
N ALA A 61 -15.16 7.44 -2.10
CA ALA A 61 -15.65 8.26 -1.01
C ALA A 61 -17.12 8.58 -1.33
N ALA A 62 -18.02 7.86 -0.66
CA ALA A 62 -19.38 8.29 -0.40
C ALA A 62 -19.38 9.13 0.87
#